data_AF-A0A954RV25-F1
#
_entry.id   AF-A0A954RV25-F1
#
_cell.length_a   1.000
_cell.length_b   1.000
_cell.length_c   1.000
_cell.angle_alpha   90.00
_cell.angle_beta   90.00
_cell.angle_gamma   90.00
#
_symmetry.space_group_name_H-M   'P 1'
#
loop_
_entity.id
_entity.type
_entity.pdbx_description
1 polymer ?
#
loop_
_entity_poly.entity_id
_entity_poly.type
_entity_poly.pdbx_seq_one_letter_code
_entity_poly.pdbx_strand_id
1 'polypeptide(L)'
;IGYFALDQRQSEFGKLDKWLRRRLRACIWKQWRNPRTRIQKLKQLGVREHEAYCHGFSRKGPWRMSKTIGLSMALTTQWLTELGLLSLSDLWSQLAPLRRTA
;
A
#
# COMPACT_ATOMS: atom_id res chain seq x y z
N ILE A 1 -11.50 5.83 13.11
CA ILE A 1 -11.42 4.46 13.67
C ILE A 1 -12.19 4.33 14.99
N GLY A 2 -12.33 5.38 15.81
CA GLY A 2 -13.00 5.30 17.12
C GLY A 2 -14.35 4.55 17.14
N TYR A 3 -15.20 4.73 16.13
CA TYR A 3 -16.48 4.00 16.03
C TYR A 3 -16.32 2.48 15.82
N PHE A 4 -15.48 2.06 14.86
CA PHE A 4 -15.24 0.65 14.57
C PHE A 4 -14.30 -0.03 15.57
N ALA A 5 -13.71 0.72 16.50
CA ALA A 5 -12.88 0.19 17.56
C ALA A 5 -13.67 -0.63 18.59
N LEU A 6 -15.01 -0.63 18.55
CA LEU A 6 -15.85 -1.49 19.40
C LEU A 6 -15.92 -2.93 18.89
N ASP A 7 -15.60 -3.18 17.61
CA ASP A 7 -15.60 -4.53 17.06
C ASP A 7 -14.34 -5.30 17.50
N GLN A 8 -14.55 -6.53 17.98
CA GLN A 8 -13.52 -7.41 18.54
C GLN A 8 -12.71 -8.15 17.46
N ARG A 9 -13.11 -8.05 16.20
CA ARG A 9 -12.48 -8.81 15.09
C ARG A 9 -11.20 -8.14 14.58
N GLN A 10 -10.10 -8.31 15.31
CA GLN A 10 -8.77 -7.81 14.92
C GLN A 10 -8.30 -8.35 13.55
N SER A 11 -8.65 -9.59 13.21
CA SER A 11 -8.27 -10.25 11.96
C SER A 11 -8.79 -9.55 10.71
N GLU A 12 -9.96 -8.92 10.79
CA GLU A 12 -10.58 -8.20 9.66
C GLU A 12 -9.85 -6.88 9.37
N PHE A 13 -9.35 -6.19 10.40
CA PHE A 13 -8.52 -4.98 10.22
C PHE A 13 -7.22 -5.29 9.46
N GLY A 14 -6.60 -6.44 9.71
CA GLY A 14 -5.41 -6.87 8.98
C GLY A 14 -5.69 -7.13 7.49
N LYS A 15 -6.85 -7.70 7.15
CA LYS A 15 -7.28 -7.89 5.74
C LYS A 15 -7.58 -6.54 5.09
N LEU A 16 -8.26 -5.66 5.79
CA LEU A 16 -8.59 -4.31 5.31
C LEU A 16 -7.33 -3.49 5.05
N ASP A 17 -6.35 -3.58 5.95
CA ASP A 17 -5.06 -2.89 5.81
C ASP A 17 -4.28 -3.36 4.57
N LYS A 18 -4.26 -4.67 4.31
CA LYS A 18 -3.70 -5.23 3.08
C LYS A 18 -4.43 -4.70 1.83
N TRP A 19 -5.77 -4.62 1.89
CA TRP A 19 -6.58 -4.09 0.79
C TRP A 19 -6.29 -2.60 0.55
N LEU A 20 -6.20 -1.80 1.62
CA LEU A 20 -5.92 -0.37 1.57
C LEU A 20 -4.54 -0.10 0.97
N ARG A 21 -3.50 -0.82 1.43
CA ARG A 21 -2.15 -0.75 0.85
C ARG A 21 -2.15 -1.06 -0.65
N ARG A 22 -2.89 -2.08 -1.09
CA ARG A 22 -3.03 -2.39 -2.52
C ARG A 22 -3.75 -1.28 -3.28
N ARG A 23 -4.79 -0.68 -2.69
CA ARG A 23 -5.52 0.43 -3.31
C ARG A 23 -4.65 1.67 -3.46
N LEU A 24 -3.86 2.01 -2.44
CA LEU A 24 -2.89 3.11 -2.50
C LEU A 24 -1.85 2.89 -3.59
N ARG A 25 -1.27 1.68 -3.69
CA ARG A 25 -0.36 1.34 -4.81
C ARG A 25 -1.01 1.53 -6.18
N ALA A 26 -2.30 1.17 -6.32
CA ALA A 26 -3.02 1.39 -7.57
C ALA A 26 -3.23 2.89 -7.87
N CYS A 27 -3.49 3.71 -6.85
CA CYS A 27 -3.59 5.16 -6.99
C CYS A 27 -2.25 5.80 -7.41
N ILE A 28 -1.15 5.41 -6.76
CA ILE A 28 0.21 5.86 -7.11
C ILE A 28 0.56 5.45 -8.55
N TRP A 29 0.25 4.22 -8.94
CA TRP A 29 0.45 3.76 -10.32
C TRP A 29 -0.35 4.58 -11.34
N LYS A 30 -1.58 4.96 -10.98
CA LYS A 30 -2.44 5.83 -11.82
C LYS A 30 -1.88 7.26 -11.90
N GLN A 31 -1.30 7.77 -10.80
CA GLN A 31 -0.62 9.07 -10.77
C GLN A 31 0.58 9.10 -11.72
N TRP A 32 1.30 7.99 -11.85
CA TRP A 32 2.36 7.82 -12.85
C TRP A 32 1.76 7.56 -14.24
N ARG A 33 1.18 8.60 -14.85
CA ARG A 33 0.47 8.49 -16.13
C ARG A 33 1.38 8.03 -17.28
N ASN A 34 2.59 8.57 -17.35
CA ASN A 34 3.49 8.37 -18.49
C ASN A 34 4.42 7.16 -18.27
N PRO A 35 4.65 6.30 -19.29
CA PRO A 35 5.57 5.15 -19.16
C PRO A 35 6.98 5.56 -18.73
N ARG A 36 7.50 6.68 -19.28
CA ARG A 36 8.81 7.23 -18.90
C ARG A 36 8.89 7.57 -17.42
N THR A 37 7.85 8.19 -16.85
CA THR A 37 7.83 8.55 -15.42
C THR A 37 7.70 7.33 -14.53
N ARG A 38 6.93 6.30 -14.94
CA ARG A 38 6.87 5.01 -14.23
C ARG A 38 8.26 4.38 -14.14
N ILE A 39 8.96 4.25 -15.26
CA ILE A 39 10.29 3.63 -15.32
C ILE A 39 11.26 4.40 -14.43
N GLN A 40 11.29 5.73 -14.55
CA GLN A 40 12.17 6.58 -13.73
C GLN A 40 11.88 6.42 -12.23
N LYS A 41 10.61 6.42 -11.83
CA LYS A 41 10.22 6.25 -10.42
C LYS A 41 10.53 4.85 -9.90
N LEU A 42 10.30 3.80 -10.69
CA LEU A 42 10.66 2.43 -10.32
C LEU A 42 12.18 2.28 -10.14
N LYS A 43 12.99 2.87 -11.03
CA LYS A 43 14.45 2.89 -10.90
C LYS A 43 14.90 3.66 -9.65
N GLN A 44 14.29 4.81 -9.36
CA GLN A 44 14.56 5.59 -8.14
C GLN A 44 14.25 4.79 -6.86
N LEU A 45 13.23 3.92 -6.91
CA LEU A 45 12.85 3.04 -5.81
C LEU A 45 13.68 1.74 -5.75
N GLY A 46 14.73 1.61 -6.56
CA GLY A 46 15.66 0.47 -6.52
C GLY A 46 15.21 -0.78 -7.27
N VAL A 47 14.19 -0.70 -8.13
CA VAL A 47 13.81 -1.83 -9.00
C VAL A 47 14.85 -2.00 -10.10
N ARG A 48 15.21 -3.25 -10.40
CA ARG A 48 16.14 -3.60 -11.49
C ARG A 48 15.66 -2.99 -12.81
N GLU A 49 16.57 -2.47 -13.62
CA GLU A 49 16.22 -1.73 -14.84
C GLU A 49 15.31 -2.55 -15.77
N HIS A 50 15.67 -3.80 -16.03
CA HIS A 50 14.88 -4.72 -16.86
C HIS A 50 13.43 -4.83 -16.37
N GLU A 51 13.22 -5.05 -15.07
CA GLU A 51 11.88 -5.16 -14.47
C GLU A 51 11.13 -3.83 -14.53
N ALA A 52 11.82 -2.72 -14.32
CA ALA A 52 11.24 -1.38 -14.42
C ALA A 52 10.72 -1.10 -15.84
N TYR A 53 11.46 -1.50 -16.88
CA TYR A 53 11.02 -1.40 -18.27
C TYR A 53 9.82 -2.31 -18.56
N CYS A 54 9.87 -3.59 -18.15
CA CYS A 54 8.76 -4.54 -18.32
C CYS A 54 7.47 -4.04 -17.65
N HIS A 55 7.57 -3.49 -16.43
CA HIS A 55 6.41 -2.98 -15.70
C HIS A 55 5.94 -1.61 -16.21
N GLY A 56 6.86 -0.72 -16.59
CA GLY A 56 6.54 0.63 -17.05
C GLY A 56 5.76 0.66 -18.37
N PHE A 57 6.14 -0.20 -19.32
CA PHE A 57 5.45 -0.34 -20.62
C PHE A 57 4.27 -1.32 -20.60
N SER A 58 4.01 -1.97 -19.47
CA SER A 58 2.88 -2.89 -19.33
C SER A 58 1.55 -2.19 -19.65
N ARG A 59 0.74 -2.84 -20.50
CA ARG A 59 -0.64 -2.42 -20.81
C ARG A 59 -1.66 -2.82 -19.73
N LYS A 60 -1.22 -3.50 -18.67
CA LYS A 60 -2.11 -3.95 -17.59
C LYS A 60 -2.63 -2.75 -16.79
N GLY A 61 -3.91 -2.79 -16.43
CA GLY A 61 -4.55 -1.75 -15.63
C GLY A 61 -3.96 -1.62 -14.22
N PRO A 62 -4.21 -0.48 -13.53
CA PRO A 62 -3.59 -0.14 -12.26
C PRO A 62 -3.87 -1.15 -11.14
N TRP A 63 -5.07 -1.73 -11.09
CA TRP A 63 -5.42 -2.74 -10.08
C TRP A 63 -4.70 -4.07 -10.28
N ARG A 64 -4.36 -4.43 -11.53
CA ARG A 64 -3.59 -5.63 -11.83
C ARG A 64 -2.12 -5.39 -11.50
N MET A 65 -1.60 -4.21 -11.82
CA MET A 65 -0.23 -3.81 -11.48
C MET A 65 0.00 -3.70 -9.97
N SER A 66 -0.98 -3.28 -9.19
CA SER A 66 -0.82 -3.17 -7.73
C SER A 66 -0.59 -4.50 -7.00
N LYS A 67 -0.83 -5.64 -7.67
CA LYS A 67 -0.57 -6.99 -7.14
C LYS A 67 0.76 -7.58 -7.62
N THR A 68 1.50 -6.93 -8.52
CA THR A 68 2.75 -7.51 -9.05
C THR A 68 3.88 -7.38 -8.04
N ILE A 69 4.77 -8.37 -8.03
CA ILE A 69 5.92 -8.43 -7.10
C ILE A 69 6.80 -7.19 -7.29
N GLY A 70 7.09 -6.79 -8.53
CA GLY A 70 7.89 -5.59 -8.80
C GLY A 70 7.30 -4.30 -8.22
N LEU A 71 5.96 -4.18 -8.15
CA LEU A 71 5.33 -3.02 -7.54
C LEU A 71 5.28 -3.10 -6.01
N SER A 72 5.17 -4.32 -5.46
CA SER A 72 5.28 -4.53 -4.02
C SER A 72 6.70 -4.32 -3.51
N MET A 73 7.71 -4.60 -4.35
CA MET A 73 9.12 -4.36 -4.06
C MET A 73 9.46 -2.87 -4.17
N ALA A 74 8.91 -2.16 -5.17
CA ALA A 74 9.09 -0.72 -5.30
C ALA A 74 8.36 0.08 -4.20
N LEU A 75 7.09 -0.27 -3.95
CA LEU A 75 6.22 0.42 -2.99
C LEU A 75 6.07 -0.48 -1.76
N THR A 76 7.16 -0.62 -1.02
CA THR A 76 7.21 -1.44 0.20
C THR A 76 6.22 -0.91 1.24
N THR A 77 5.81 -1.79 2.16
CA THR A 77 4.97 -1.36 3.29
C THR A 77 5.66 -0.28 4.11
N GLN A 78 6.98 -0.40 4.31
CA GLN A 78 7.80 0.58 5.03
C GLN A 78 7.77 1.96 4.36
N TRP A 79 7.95 2.00 3.04
CA TRP A 79 7.88 3.25 2.29
C TRP A 79 6.49 3.90 2.37
N LEU A 80 5.42 3.08 2.36
CA LEU A 80 4.06 3.58 2.56
C LEU A 80 3.85 4.12 3.98
N THR A 81 4.43 3.49 5.01
CA THR A 81 4.35 3.99 6.39
C THR A 81 5.13 5.29 6.57
N GLU A 82 6.30 5.44 5.92
CA GLU A 82 7.09 6.67 5.91
C GLU A 82 6.34 7.84 5.27
N LEU A 83 5.51 7.56 4.26
CA LEU A 83 4.59 8.55 3.68
C LEU A 83 3.44 8.96 4.62
N GLY A 84 3.34 8.36 5.81
CA GLY A 84 2.29 8.63 6.79
C GLY A 84 1.09 7.68 6.73
N LEU A 85 1.20 6.54 6.04
CA LEU A 85 0.15 5.52 6.12
C LEU A 85 0.20 4.84 7.49
N LEU A 86 -0.78 5.17 8.32
CA LEU A 86 -0.96 4.51 9.61
C LEU A 86 -1.54 3.10 9.41
N SER A 87 -0.94 2.14 10.10
CA SER A 87 -1.44 0.77 10.18
C SER A 87 -2.76 0.74 10.94
N LEU A 88 -3.81 0.21 10.31
CA LEU A 88 -5.12 0.05 10.96
C LEU A 88 -5.06 -0.85 12.19
N SER A 89 -4.20 -1.88 12.18
CA SER A 89 -4.04 -2.77 13.33
C SER A 89 -3.36 -2.06 14.50
N ASP A 90 -2.41 -1.17 14.22
CA ASP A 90 -1.66 -0.47 15.26
C ASP A 90 -2.54 0.59 15.93
N LEU A 91 -3.34 1.31 15.13
CA LEU A 91 -4.35 2.23 15.64
C LEU A 91 -5.43 1.51 16.47
N TRP A 92 -5.88 0.32 16.03
CA TRP A 92 -6.80 -0.48 16.82
C TRP A 92 -6.17 -0.93 18.14
N SER A 93 -4.90 -1.35 18.12
CA SER A 93 -4.16 -1.77 19.32
C SER A 93 -4.02 -0.62 20.34
N GLN A 94 -3.78 0.61 19.88
CA GLN A 94 -3.72 1.78 20.75
C GLN A 94 -5.07 2.14 21.37
N LEU A 95 -6.18 1.96 20.64
CA LEU A 95 -7.52 2.30 21.10
C LEU A 95 -8.21 1.19 21.90
N ALA A 96 -7.78 -0.07 21.72
CA ALA A 96 -8.32 -1.23 22.41
C ALA A 96 -8.21 -1.19 23.95
N PRO A 97 -7.10 -0.76 24.59
CA PRO A 97 -7.00 -0.71 26.04
C PRO A 97 -7.83 0.42 26.67
N LEU A 98 -8.08 1.51 25.95
CA LEU A 98 -8.93 2.64 26.41
C LEU A 98 -10.39 2.24 26.61
N ARG A 99 -10.78 1.01 26.20
CA ARG A 99 -12.09 0.40 26.42
C ARG A 99 -12.35 0.01 27.88
N ARG A 100 -11.31 -0.23 28.68
CA ARG A 100 -11.43 -0.83 30.03
C ARG A 100 -11.55 0.20 31.17
N THR A 101 -11.34 1.48 30.88
CA THR A 101 -11.28 2.55 31.88
C THR A 101 -12.57 3.39 31.96
N ALA A 102 -13.68 2.89 31.43
CA ALA A 102 -15.01 3.52 31.53
C ALA A 102 -15.95 2.64 32.36
#